data_AF-A0A2E8CS71-F1
#
_entry.id   AF-A0A2E8CS71-F1
#
_cell.length_a   1.000
_cell.length_b   1.000
_cell.length_c   1.000
_cell.angle_alpha   90.00
_cell.angle_beta   90.00
_cell.angle_gamma   90.00
#
_symmetry.space_group_name_H-M   'P 1'
#
loop_
_entity.id
_entity.type
_entity.pdbx_description
1 polymer ?
#
loop_
_entity_poly.entity_id
_entity_poly.type
_entity_poly.pdbx_seq_one_letter_code
_entity_poly.pdbx_strand_id
1 'polypeptide(L)'
;MKNTVLALLSVIVLLGLLNLLSNFGIFGSSVGGSYEYQTLSSQKMDSLGFRAIAEEEGLEIAEDGEINFPKEMVNKIAKFNMLSRTIMEVEKDGGWEFVAVTADNFYIFRRAR
;
A
#
# COMPACT_ATOMS: atom_id res chain seq x y z
N MET A 1 -9.58 54.49 -22.01
CA MET A 1 -8.64 53.53 -22.65
C MET A 1 -7.60 52.99 -21.68
N LYS A 2 -6.83 53.81 -20.95
CA LYS A 2 -5.82 53.34 -19.98
C LYS A 2 -6.38 52.38 -18.91
N ASN A 3 -7.55 52.70 -18.34
CA ASN A 3 -8.18 51.86 -17.31
C ASN A 3 -8.71 50.53 -17.87
N THR A 4 -9.13 50.52 -19.14
CA THR A 4 -9.57 49.31 -19.85
C THR A 4 -8.40 48.37 -20.13
N VAL A 5 -7.23 48.92 -20.49
CA VAL A 5 -6.00 48.15 -20.69
C VAL A 5 -5.49 47.57 -19.37
N LEU A 6 -5.52 48.33 -18.29
CA LEU A 6 -5.16 47.85 -16.94
C LEU A 6 -6.10 46.72 -16.47
N ALA A 7 -7.41 46.85 -16.70
CA ALA A 7 -8.38 45.82 -16.38
C ALA A 7 -8.11 44.53 -17.18
N LEU A 8 -7.87 44.64 -18.49
CA LEU A 8 -7.57 43.49 -19.34
C LEU A 8 -6.27 42.78 -18.90
N LEU A 9 -5.23 43.56 -18.58
CA LEU A 9 -3.95 43.01 -18.11
C LEU A 9 -4.13 42.23 -16.80
N SER A 10 -4.92 42.75 -15.87
CA SER A 10 -5.18 42.09 -14.59
C SER A 10 -5.90 40.75 -14.75
N VAL A 11 -6.85 40.66 -15.68
CA VAL A 11 -7.57 39.42 -16.00
C VAL A 11 -6.63 38.38 -16.62
N ILE A 12 -5.75 38.80 -17.54
CA ILE A 12 -4.77 37.90 -18.16
C ILE A 12 -3.80 37.34 -17.11
N VAL A 13 -3.32 38.19 -16.19
CA VAL A 13 -2.46 37.75 -15.08
C VAL A 13 -3.20 36.78 -14.15
N LEU A 14 -4.47 37.04 -13.84
CA LEU A 14 -5.27 36.15 -13.00
C LEU A 14 -5.46 34.77 -13.64
N LEU A 15 -5.78 34.73 -14.94
CA LEU A 15 -5.92 33.48 -15.69
C LEU A 15 -4.57 32.74 -15.82
N GLY A 16 -3.48 33.48 -16.00
CA GLY A 16 -2.13 32.91 -16.00
C GLY A 16 -1.76 32.27 -14.66
N LEU A 17 -2.07 32.95 -13.55
CA LEU A 17 -1.86 32.42 -12.19
C LEU A 17 -2.73 31.20 -11.90
N LEU A 18 -4.00 31.20 -12.30
CA LEU A 18 -4.89 30.05 -12.12
C LEU A 18 -4.39 28.81 -12.88
N ASN A 19 -3.89 28.98 -14.12
CA ASN A 19 -3.29 27.90 -14.89
C ASN A 19 -1.96 27.43 -14.30
N LEU A 20 -1.16 28.34 -13.73
CA LEU A 20 0.05 27.96 -13.00
C LEU A 20 -0.30 27.15 -11.75
N LEU A 21 -1.25 27.62 -10.93
CA LEU A 21 -1.66 26.96 -9.70
C LEU A 21 -2.29 25.59 -9.94
N SER A 22 -3.04 25.40 -11.04
CA SER A 22 -3.57 24.09 -11.43
C SER A 22 -2.46 23.12 -11.88
N ASN A 23 -1.49 23.60 -12.66
CA ASN A 23 -0.34 22.78 -13.10
C ASN A 23 0.63 22.44 -11.96
N PHE A 24 0.71 23.28 -10.93
CA PHE A 24 1.49 23.01 -9.71
C PHE A 24 0.78 22.06 -8.74
N GLY A 25 -0.42 21.55 -9.09
CA GLY A 25 -1.15 20.60 -8.25
C GLY A 25 -1.71 21.20 -6.96
N ILE A 26 -1.73 22.54 -6.83
CA ILE A 26 -2.22 23.25 -5.63
C ILE A 26 -3.75 23.13 -5.50
N PHE A 27 -4.45 22.93 -6.62
CA PHE A 27 -5.88 22.58 -6.69
C PHE A 27 -6.14 21.08 -6.90
N GLY A 28 -5.09 20.26 -6.91
CA GLY A 28 -5.21 18.81 -6.88
C GLY A 28 -5.68 18.43 -5.48
N SER A 29 -6.95 18.05 -5.38
CA SER A 29 -7.57 17.43 -4.21
C SER A 29 -6.55 16.71 -3.33
N SER A 30 -6.25 17.28 -2.16
CA SER A 30 -5.94 16.44 -1.03
C SER A 30 -7.21 15.65 -0.75
N VAL A 31 -7.31 14.47 -1.38
CA VAL A 31 -8.14 13.39 -0.86
C VAL A 31 -7.45 12.94 0.43
N GLY A 32 -7.49 13.82 1.43
CA GLY A 32 -6.95 13.62 2.76
C GLY A 32 -7.92 12.74 3.52
N GLY A 33 -8.10 11.51 3.05
CA GLY A 33 -8.43 10.44 3.96
C GLY A 33 -7.31 10.38 4.99
N SER A 34 -7.64 10.44 6.28
CA SER A 34 -6.67 10.07 7.30
C SER A 34 -6.35 8.59 7.05
N TYR A 35 -5.15 8.28 6.58
CA TYR A 35 -4.73 6.89 6.41
C TYR A 35 -3.94 6.44 7.63
N GLU A 36 -4.24 5.25 8.11
CA GLU A 36 -3.38 4.50 9.02
C GLU A 36 -2.34 3.75 8.18
N TYR A 37 -1.10 3.66 8.64
CA TYR A 37 -0.02 2.96 7.94
C TYR A 37 0.59 1.88 8.84
N GLN A 38 0.87 0.74 8.24
CA GLN A 38 1.58 -0.36 8.88
C GLN A 38 2.74 -0.81 8.00
N THR A 39 3.86 -1.16 8.64
CA THR A 39 5.02 -1.74 7.96
C THR A 39 5.29 -3.15 8.48
N LEU A 40 5.53 -4.07 7.56
CA LEU A 40 5.86 -5.45 7.84
C LEU A 40 7.21 -5.79 7.21
N SER A 41 8.12 -6.39 7.98
CA SER A 41 9.38 -6.90 7.43
C SER A 41 9.11 -8.14 6.57
N SER A 42 10.02 -8.43 5.63
CA SER A 42 9.98 -9.67 4.83
C SER A 42 9.81 -10.93 5.69
N GLN A 43 10.52 -11.03 6.82
CA GLN A 43 10.39 -12.18 7.75
C GLN A 43 8.98 -12.32 8.32
N LYS A 44 8.33 -11.19 8.66
CA LYS A 44 6.95 -11.21 9.14
C LYS A 44 5.99 -11.59 8.03
N MET A 45 6.22 -11.08 6.82
CA MET A 45 5.45 -11.47 5.64
C MET A 45 5.55 -12.99 5.40
N ASP A 46 6.75 -13.54 5.37
CA ASP A 46 6.96 -14.97 5.17
C ASP A 46 6.27 -15.80 6.26
N SER A 47 6.37 -15.38 7.53
CA SER A 47 5.71 -16.08 8.65
C SER A 47 4.19 -16.09 8.52
N LEU A 48 3.58 -15.00 8.04
CA LEU A 48 2.14 -14.92 7.78
C LEU A 48 1.74 -15.85 6.63
N GLY A 49 2.52 -15.85 5.54
CA GLY A 49 2.30 -16.75 4.42
C GLY A 49 2.40 -18.22 4.81
N PHE A 50 3.38 -18.59 5.63
CA PHE A 50 3.53 -19.99 6.10
C PHE A 50 2.39 -20.40 7.01
N ARG A 51 1.95 -19.53 7.92
CA ARG A 51 0.77 -19.79 8.75
C ARG A 51 -0.50 -19.96 7.92
N ALA A 52 -0.72 -19.11 6.92
CA ALA A 52 -1.88 -19.22 6.04
C ALA A 52 -1.89 -20.56 5.25
N ILE A 53 -0.73 -21.04 4.82
CA ILE A 53 -0.60 -22.36 4.17
C ILE A 53 -0.84 -23.49 5.18
N ALA A 54 -0.29 -23.36 6.41
CA ALA A 54 -0.49 -24.36 7.45
C ALA A 54 -1.98 -24.50 7.81
N GLU A 55 -2.69 -23.38 7.97
CA GLU A 55 -4.13 -23.36 8.23
C GLU A 55 -4.95 -23.97 7.09
N GLU A 56 -4.61 -23.68 5.83
CA GLU A 56 -5.30 -24.27 4.67
C GLU A 56 -5.12 -25.79 4.61
N GLU A 57 -3.93 -26.28 4.93
CA GLU A 57 -3.58 -27.69 4.85
C GLU A 57 -3.92 -28.44 6.15
N GLY A 58 -4.52 -27.76 7.13
CA GLY A 58 -4.95 -28.33 8.40
C GLY A 58 -3.79 -28.76 9.31
N LEU A 59 -2.63 -28.12 9.17
CA LEU A 59 -1.47 -28.35 10.03
C LEU A 59 -1.64 -27.59 11.35
N GLU A 60 -1.37 -28.29 12.46
CA GLU A 60 -1.32 -27.65 13.77
C GLU A 60 -0.11 -26.74 13.88
N ILE A 61 -0.35 -25.50 14.31
CA ILE A 61 0.69 -24.55 14.69
C ILE A 61 0.94 -24.78 16.19
N ALA A 62 2.17 -25.11 16.56
CA ALA A 62 2.53 -25.33 17.96
C ALA A 62 2.40 -24.03 18.78
N GLU A 63 2.30 -24.14 20.10
CA GLU A 63 2.13 -22.98 21.00
C GLU A 63 3.30 -21.98 20.95
N ASP A 64 4.49 -22.45 20.55
CA ASP A 64 5.68 -21.63 20.31
C ASP A 64 5.71 -20.96 18.92
N GLY A 65 4.71 -21.23 18.09
CA GLY A 65 4.61 -20.74 16.72
C GLY A 65 5.39 -21.58 15.70
N GLU A 66 5.95 -22.73 16.10
CA GLU A 66 6.59 -23.64 15.16
C GLU A 66 5.55 -24.37 14.30
N ILE A 67 5.87 -24.52 13.00
CA ILE A 67 5.06 -25.22 12.03
C ILE A 67 5.87 -26.37 11.46
N ASN A 68 5.41 -27.59 11.69
CA ASN A 68 6.05 -28.78 11.17
C ASN A 68 5.48 -29.13 9.78
N PHE A 69 6.13 -28.63 8.74
CA PHE A 69 5.75 -28.97 7.36
C PHE A 69 6.24 -30.38 6.98
N PRO A 70 5.35 -31.29 6.54
CA PRO A 70 5.74 -32.57 5.98
C PRO A 70 6.69 -32.39 4.80
N LYS A 71 7.69 -33.27 4.67
CA LYS A 71 8.69 -33.20 3.57
C LYS A 71 8.06 -33.16 2.19
N GLU A 72 6.92 -33.81 2.02
CA GLU A 72 6.16 -33.85 0.76
C GLU A 72 5.58 -32.48 0.37
N MET A 73 5.31 -31.61 1.35
CA MET A 73 4.77 -30.28 1.13
C MET A 73 5.83 -29.21 0.85
N VAL A 74 7.10 -29.44 1.19
CA VAL A 74 8.19 -28.48 0.96
C VAL A 74 8.26 -28.06 -0.52
N ASN A 75 8.10 -29.03 -1.43
CA ASN A 75 8.06 -28.75 -2.87
C ASN A 75 6.80 -28.00 -3.33
N LYS A 76 5.68 -28.15 -2.60
CA LYS A 76 4.44 -27.41 -2.86
C LYS A 76 4.60 -25.96 -2.41
N ILE A 77 5.12 -25.75 -1.20
CA ILE A 77 5.38 -24.43 -0.60
C ILE A 77 6.38 -23.63 -1.45
N ALA A 78 7.47 -24.26 -1.90
CA ALA A 78 8.47 -23.59 -2.75
C ALA A 78 7.92 -23.14 -4.12
N LYS A 79 6.83 -23.77 -4.59
CA LYS A 79 6.15 -23.39 -5.84
C LYS A 79 5.05 -22.35 -5.62
N PHE A 80 4.62 -22.12 -4.37
CA PHE A 80 3.67 -21.08 -4.05
C PHE A 80 4.34 -19.71 -4.12
N ASN A 81 3.67 -18.76 -4.76
CA ASN A 81 4.09 -17.37 -4.69
C ASN A 81 3.71 -16.80 -3.31
N MET A 82 4.61 -17.00 -2.34
CA MET A 82 4.45 -16.62 -0.93
C MET A 82 4.12 -15.14 -0.77
N LEU A 83 4.76 -14.27 -1.54
CA LEU A 83 4.59 -12.82 -1.41
C LEU A 83 3.19 -12.36 -1.78
N SER A 84 2.70 -12.76 -2.96
CA SER A 84 1.35 -12.38 -3.40
C SER A 84 0.27 -12.88 -2.45
N ARG A 85 0.44 -14.09 -1.92
CA ARG A 85 -0.52 -14.66 -0.96
C ARG A 85 -0.52 -13.93 0.37
N THR A 86 0.67 -13.64 0.89
CA THR A 86 0.79 -12.90 2.15
C THR A 86 0.20 -11.50 2.04
N ILE A 87 0.44 -10.81 0.91
CA ILE A 87 -0.18 -9.49 0.66
C ILE A 87 -1.70 -9.60 0.73
N MET A 88 -2.31 -10.56 0.02
CA MET A 88 -3.76 -10.76 0.05
C MET A 88 -4.28 -11.02 1.47
N GLU A 89 -3.54 -11.78 2.28
CA GLU A 89 -3.98 -12.10 3.63
C GLU A 89 -3.93 -10.88 4.57
N VAL A 90 -2.93 -10.02 4.41
CA VAL A 90 -2.88 -8.72 5.11
C VAL A 90 -4.02 -7.80 4.65
N GLU A 91 -4.35 -7.79 3.35
CA GLU A 91 -5.42 -6.95 2.81
C GLU A 91 -6.82 -7.43 3.21
N LYS A 92 -7.02 -8.75 3.30
CA LYS A 92 -8.27 -9.40 3.72
C LYS A 92 -8.60 -9.08 5.17
N ASP A 93 -7.60 -8.99 6.03
CA ASP A 93 -7.78 -8.75 7.46
C ASP A 93 -7.81 -7.25 7.78
N GLY A 94 -9.01 -6.67 7.78
CA GLY A 94 -9.24 -5.37 8.38
C GLY A 94 -9.05 -4.16 7.46
N GLY A 95 -9.05 -4.34 6.14
CA GLY A 95 -9.15 -3.25 5.15
C GLY A 95 -7.83 -2.57 4.82
N TRP A 96 -6.72 -3.28 4.96
CA TRP A 96 -5.42 -2.81 4.53
C TRP A 96 -5.27 -2.91 3.01
N GLU A 97 -4.50 -2.01 2.41
CA GLU A 97 -4.12 -1.98 1.01
C GLU A 97 -2.60 -1.95 0.92
N PHE A 98 -2.03 -2.80 0.07
CA PHE A 98 -0.61 -2.77 -0.22
C PHE A 98 -0.23 -1.50 -1.00
N VAL A 99 0.84 -0.83 -0.56
CA VAL A 99 1.30 0.44 -1.13
C VAL A 99 2.63 0.28 -1.86
N ALA A 100 3.64 -0.25 -1.18
CA ALA A 100 5.01 -0.30 -1.69
C ALA A 100 5.90 -1.26 -0.91
N VAL A 101 7.05 -1.58 -1.49
CA VAL A 101 8.19 -2.21 -0.79
C VAL A 101 9.33 -1.21 -0.71
N THR A 102 9.96 -1.07 0.47
CA THR A 102 11.16 -0.26 0.64
C THR A 102 12.41 -1.02 0.18
N ALA A 103 13.51 -0.30 -0.07
CA ALA A 103 14.80 -0.92 -0.41
C ALA A 103 15.31 -1.87 0.69
N ASP A 104 14.91 -1.64 1.94
CA ASP A 104 15.27 -2.46 3.11
C ASP A 104 14.32 -3.64 3.34
N ASN A 105 13.50 -4.01 2.34
CA ASN A 105 12.55 -5.12 2.38
C ASN A 105 11.42 -4.98 3.43
N PHE A 106 10.92 -3.76 3.62
CA PHE A 106 9.68 -3.52 4.37
C PHE A 106 8.50 -3.34 3.41
N TYR A 107 7.42 -4.04 3.68
CA TYR A 107 6.15 -3.97 2.97
C TYR A 107 5.26 -2.98 3.68
N ILE A 108 4.81 -1.96 2.95
CA ILE A 108 3.99 -0.88 3.46
C ILE A 108 2.53 -1.15 3.08
N PHE A 109 1.68 -1.13 4.09
CA PHE A 109 0.23 -1.21 3.95
C PHE A 109 -0.40 0.06 4.49
N ARG A 110 -1.54 0.44 3.94
CA ARG A 110 -2.35 1.56 4.43
C ARG A 110 -3.80 1.16 4.59
N ARG A 111 -4.54 1.84 5.44
CA ARG A 111 -5.99 1.67 5.59
C ARG A 111 -6.65 3.02 5.77
N ALA A 112 -7.82 3.21 5.16
CA ALA A 112 -8.63 4.39 5.40
C ALA A 112 -9.18 4.37 6.84
N ARG A 113 -9.02 5.47 7.56
CA ARG A 113 -9.48 5.61 8.95
C ARG A 113 -10.96 6.01 9.03
#